data_AF-A0A0U1DXF6-F1
#
_entry.id   AF-A0A0U1DXF6-F1
#
_cell.length_a   1.000
_cell.length_b   1.000
_cell.length_c   1.000
_cell.angle_alpha   90.00
_cell.angle_beta   90.00
_cell.angle_gamma   90.00
#
_symmetry.space_group_name_H-M   'P 1'
#
loop_
_entity.id
_entity.type
_entity.pdbx_description
1 polymer ?
#
loop_
_entity_poly.entity_id
_entity_poly.type
_entity_poly.pdbx_seq_one_letter_code
_entity_poly.pdbx_strand_id
1 'polypeptide(L)'
;MQSITDRLSKAQSKVDARLTRHRNGSSDPDTAGTDVSPTPEAAKPEASPKAAEAVESPVDVPDAEPEAIATAKTVQPAPAPARNLIETVVNDIARTLAGNSPAAPATDSPAEWVLLAAARREFATAAVSPSLSGTGGITAVPSVGITDGIIHGTTGATSTGGLPLTYTVIGDPSAGGKVRLDSADGTFTFLPYATVVDSGGTEKFTVLVAETTAFDAALQQIPIVGSFVPQVLVIVHQMPVVSDLLAPLIGEAEVVDVNVDVGALAPAGTPVAYTVNVTSFDGTPISMNWFPASGLQAGEEAPTIFSGAGLSSAGDTDPYTGGPTGVGTFRDNGYNVVTWDSRGEHASGGLLQLDNPFFEGRDASAMIDYVAKRPFTQLDGANDPRMGMVGGSYGGGIQWVTAATDNRVDAIVPTISWNSLNSSLYPNEAFKTSYAALLLLSLVTSGANINNQLYGGIFTGALLGVLTPEQQALLASSGPTALVNKVTAPTLIIQAPSTCCSRCSRRSTTPRFWTPTVCR
;
A
#
# COMPACT_ATOMS: atom_id res chain seq x y z
N MET A 1 5.95 -0.31 27.18
CA MET A 1 5.31 -1.61 27.50
C MET A 1 4.53 -1.60 28.82
N GLN A 2 5.11 -1.20 29.97
CA GLN A 2 4.42 -1.19 31.28
C GLN A 2 3.05 -0.47 31.30
N SER A 3 2.96 0.72 30.66
CA SER A 3 1.75 1.54 30.61
C SER A 3 0.56 0.89 29.86
N ILE A 4 0.85 0.01 28.89
CA ILE A 4 -0.19 -0.71 28.13
C ILE A 4 -0.70 -1.90 28.96
N THR A 5 0.21 -2.61 29.63
CA THR A 5 -0.13 -3.72 30.54
C THR A 5 -1.02 -3.25 31.70
N ASP A 6 -0.74 -2.08 32.28
CA ASP A 6 -1.56 -1.50 33.36
C ASP A 6 -2.95 -1.06 32.87
N ARG A 7 -3.06 -0.57 31.64
CA ARG A 7 -4.34 -0.19 31.03
C ARG A 7 -5.19 -1.42 30.68
N LEU A 8 -4.56 -2.51 30.23
CA LEU A 8 -5.23 -3.78 29.97
C LEU A 8 -5.69 -4.46 31.27
N SER A 9 -4.88 -4.44 32.32
CA SER A 9 -5.26 -4.94 33.65
C SER A 9 -6.44 -4.17 34.27
N LYS A 10 -6.46 -2.83 34.11
CA LYS A 10 -7.60 -1.99 34.51
C LYS A 10 -8.85 -2.22 33.66
N ALA A 11 -8.72 -2.58 32.40
CA ALA A 11 -9.85 -2.94 31.54
C ALA A 11 -10.44 -4.30 31.93
N GLN A 12 -9.58 -5.29 32.20
CA GLN A 12 -9.96 -6.64 32.65
C GLN A 12 -10.77 -6.57 33.96
N SER A 13 -10.29 -5.83 34.96
CA SER A 13 -10.98 -5.70 36.26
C SER A 13 -12.35 -5.01 36.17
N LYS A 14 -12.54 -4.10 35.20
CA LYS A 14 -13.85 -3.48 34.93
C LYS A 14 -14.84 -4.43 34.28
N VAL A 15 -14.36 -5.36 33.45
CA VAL A 15 -15.19 -6.39 32.82
C VAL A 15 -15.60 -7.43 33.86
N ASP A 16 -14.68 -7.88 34.71
CA ASP A 16 -14.97 -8.86 35.77
C ASP A 16 -15.98 -8.32 36.79
N ALA A 17 -15.88 -7.04 37.16
CA ALA A 17 -16.83 -6.35 38.06
C ALA A 17 -18.22 -6.11 37.44
N ARG A 18 -18.34 -6.18 36.10
CA ARG A 18 -19.62 -6.07 35.38
C ARG A 18 -20.29 -7.44 35.24
N LEU A 19 -19.49 -8.50 35.09
CA LEU A 19 -19.95 -9.90 35.04
C LEU A 19 -20.43 -10.39 36.42
N THR A 20 -19.78 -10.00 37.51
CA THR A 20 -20.25 -10.32 38.89
C THR A 20 -21.57 -9.63 39.23
N ARG A 21 -21.80 -8.41 38.71
CA ARG A 21 -23.07 -7.69 38.91
C ARG A 21 -24.25 -8.32 38.16
N HIS A 22 -24.00 -8.91 36.99
CA HIS A 22 -25.04 -9.66 36.27
C HIS A 22 -25.36 -11.02 36.90
N ARG A 23 -24.42 -11.62 37.65
CA ARG A 23 -24.59 -12.94 38.27
C ARG A 23 -25.35 -12.91 39.60
N ASN A 24 -25.39 -11.77 40.30
CA ASN A 24 -26.08 -11.59 41.58
C ASN A 24 -27.49 -10.98 41.47
N GLY A 25 -28.01 -10.78 40.25
CA GLY A 25 -29.31 -10.14 40.00
C GLY A 25 -30.50 -11.08 39.82
N SER A 26 -30.34 -12.40 39.97
CA SER A 26 -31.43 -13.38 39.80
C SER A 26 -31.65 -14.21 41.06
N SER A 27 -32.48 -13.71 41.96
CA SER A 27 -33.09 -14.50 43.04
C SER A 27 -34.40 -13.84 43.49
N ASP A 28 -35.54 -14.33 43.00
CA ASP A 28 -36.65 -14.83 43.84
C ASP A 28 -37.81 -15.42 43.01
N PRO A 29 -38.68 -16.28 43.60
CA PRO A 29 -39.31 -17.44 42.97
C PRO A 29 -40.87 -17.39 42.90
N ASP A 30 -41.48 -18.53 42.55
CA ASP A 30 -42.93 -18.87 42.51
C ASP A 30 -43.70 -18.49 41.22
N THR A 31 -44.53 -19.30 40.55
CA THR A 31 -45.11 -20.63 40.82
C THR A 31 -45.65 -21.25 39.51
N ALA A 32 -45.52 -22.59 39.40
CA ALA A 32 -46.41 -23.60 38.80
C ALA A 32 -47.08 -23.41 37.40
N GLY A 33 -46.81 -24.39 36.53
CA GLY A 33 -47.90 -25.22 36.00
C GLY A 33 -48.06 -25.39 34.49
N THR A 34 -47.76 -26.63 34.04
CA THR A 34 -48.38 -27.42 32.95
C THR A 34 -47.98 -27.23 31.48
N ASP A 35 -47.36 -28.30 30.97
CA ASP A 35 -47.30 -28.79 29.58
C ASP A 35 -48.65 -28.75 28.85
N VAL A 36 -48.66 -28.25 27.60
CA VAL A 36 -49.33 -28.89 26.43
C VAL A 36 -48.66 -28.38 25.14
N SER A 37 -48.19 -29.30 24.29
CA SER A 37 -48.11 -29.14 22.82
C SER A 37 -49.31 -29.89 22.21
N PRO A 38 -49.94 -29.44 21.10
CA PRO A 38 -49.38 -29.73 19.77
C PRO A 38 -49.64 -28.68 18.67
N THR A 39 -49.09 -29.04 17.50
CA THR A 39 -48.79 -28.39 16.21
C THR A 39 -50.03 -28.04 15.31
N PRO A 40 -49.89 -27.66 14.02
CA PRO A 40 -50.20 -26.34 13.46
C PRO A 40 -51.44 -26.30 12.52
N GLU A 41 -51.96 -25.11 12.18
CA GLU A 41 -52.87 -24.97 11.04
C GLU A 41 -52.68 -23.63 10.30
N ALA A 42 -52.80 -23.69 8.97
CA ALA A 42 -52.51 -22.64 8.02
C ALA A 42 -53.80 -21.98 7.50
N ALA A 43 -53.78 -20.66 7.25
CA ALA A 43 -54.58 -20.00 6.21
C ALA A 43 -54.01 -18.62 5.87
N LYS A 44 -54.18 -18.23 4.60
CA LYS A 44 -53.50 -17.14 3.84
C LYS A 44 -54.54 -15.99 3.56
N PRO A 45 -54.29 -14.98 2.69
CA PRO A 45 -54.04 -13.58 3.05
C PRO A 45 -55.06 -12.55 2.50
N GLU A 46 -55.09 -11.34 3.07
CA GLU A 46 -55.68 -10.10 2.50
C GLU A 46 -54.95 -8.90 3.16
N ALA A 47 -54.76 -7.70 2.62
CA ALA A 47 -54.79 -7.08 1.29
C ALA A 47 -54.13 -5.68 1.47
N SER A 48 -53.45 -5.14 0.46
CA SER A 48 -52.95 -3.75 0.45
C SER A 48 -54.08 -2.73 0.24
N PRO A 49 -53.82 -1.44 0.55
CA PRO A 49 -54.17 -0.42 -0.45
C PRO A 49 -53.07 0.61 -0.75
N LYS A 50 -53.30 1.27 -1.88
CA LYS A 50 -52.48 2.17 -2.69
C LYS A 50 -52.29 3.59 -2.14
N ALA A 51 -51.29 4.24 -2.75
CA ALA A 51 -50.91 5.65 -2.78
C ALA A 51 -52.02 6.69 -3.04
N ALA A 52 -51.75 7.93 -2.60
CA ALA A 52 -52.36 9.17 -3.10
C ALA A 52 -51.31 10.31 -3.10
N GLU A 53 -51.44 11.18 -4.11
CA GLU A 53 -50.53 12.24 -4.57
C GLU A 53 -50.52 13.54 -3.73
N ALA A 54 -49.56 14.40 -4.10
CA ALA A 54 -49.15 15.68 -3.56
C ALA A 54 -50.17 16.85 -3.65
N VAL A 55 -50.03 17.84 -2.76
CA VAL A 55 -50.40 19.26 -2.96
C VAL A 55 -49.39 20.17 -2.24
N GLU A 56 -49.09 21.30 -2.88
CA GLU A 56 -48.02 22.29 -2.67
C GLU A 56 -48.51 23.53 -1.86
N SER A 57 -47.74 23.95 -0.82
CA SER A 57 -47.41 25.32 -0.31
C SER A 57 -48.48 26.41 -0.01
N PRO A 58 -48.14 27.60 0.59
CA PRO A 58 -47.27 27.95 1.75
C PRO A 58 -47.94 28.96 2.75
N VAL A 59 -47.35 29.22 3.94
CA VAL A 59 -47.63 30.41 4.79
C VAL A 59 -46.36 30.89 5.54
N ASP A 60 -46.17 32.21 5.56
CA ASP A 60 -45.04 33.05 6.02
C ASP A 60 -45.15 33.59 7.48
N VAL A 61 -43.97 33.69 8.18
CA VAL A 61 -43.39 34.84 8.96
C VAL A 61 -44.03 35.22 10.33
N PRO A 62 -43.30 35.61 11.44
CA PRO A 62 -42.21 36.62 11.47
C PRO A 62 -40.98 36.45 12.40
N ASP A 63 -40.01 37.33 12.12
CA ASP A 63 -38.74 37.67 12.79
C ASP A 63 -38.79 37.98 14.30
N ALA A 64 -37.71 37.58 15.00
CA ALA A 64 -37.13 38.33 16.12
C ALA A 64 -35.68 37.86 16.39
N GLU A 65 -34.70 38.77 16.23
CA GLU A 65 -33.35 38.69 16.81
C GLU A 65 -33.43 39.05 18.32
N PRO A 66 -32.57 38.50 19.20
CA PRO A 66 -31.39 39.28 19.59
C PRO A 66 -30.13 38.50 20.02
N GLU A 67 -29.01 39.20 19.83
CA GLU A 67 -27.79 39.29 20.64
C GLU A 67 -26.90 38.06 20.94
N ALA A 68 -25.64 38.27 20.55
CA ALA A 68 -24.49 37.41 20.74
C ALA A 68 -24.09 37.21 22.21
N ILE A 69 -23.91 35.94 22.60
CA ILE A 69 -22.94 35.55 23.62
C ILE A 69 -22.10 34.42 23.04
N ALA A 70 -20.94 34.81 22.49
CA ALA A 70 -19.89 33.90 22.09
C ALA A 70 -19.29 33.24 23.35
N THR A 71 -19.51 31.94 23.52
CA THR A 71 -18.58 31.06 24.23
C THR A 71 -18.09 30.01 23.25
N ALA A 72 -16.93 30.30 22.68
CA ALA A 72 -16.20 29.35 21.85
C ALA A 72 -15.87 28.10 22.69
N LYS A 73 -16.56 26.99 22.42
CA LYS A 73 -15.98 25.67 22.71
C LYS A 73 -14.87 25.47 21.69
N THR A 74 -13.64 25.55 22.18
CA THR A 74 -12.44 25.16 21.46
C THR A 74 -12.60 23.75 20.91
N VAL A 75 -12.81 23.66 19.60
CA VAL A 75 -12.65 22.42 18.84
C VAL A 75 -11.16 22.07 18.92
N GLN A 76 -10.86 20.97 19.58
CA GLN A 76 -9.51 20.42 19.64
C GLN A 76 -9.10 20.02 18.21
N PRO A 77 -7.97 20.53 17.68
CA PRO A 77 -7.54 20.18 16.34
C PRO A 77 -7.21 18.69 16.26
N ALA A 78 -7.53 18.09 15.11
CA ALA A 78 -7.09 16.74 14.76
C ALA A 78 -5.56 16.64 14.94
N PRO A 79 -5.03 15.50 15.42
CA PRO A 79 -3.59 15.32 15.53
C PRO A 79 -2.95 15.41 14.14
N ALA A 80 -1.93 16.26 14.03
CA ALA A 80 -1.14 16.46 12.82
C ALA A 80 -0.53 15.15 12.29
N PRO A 81 -0.26 15.03 10.98
CA PRO A 81 0.36 13.85 10.39
C PRO A 81 1.77 13.61 10.97
N ALA A 82 2.28 12.40 10.76
CA ALA A 82 3.53 11.82 11.29
C ALA A 82 4.85 12.63 11.07
N ARG A 83 4.79 13.86 10.56
CA ARG A 83 5.93 14.80 10.50
C ARG A 83 6.41 15.23 11.90
N ASN A 84 5.50 15.42 12.85
CA ASN A 84 5.88 15.90 14.19
C ASN A 84 6.61 14.85 15.03
N LEU A 85 6.40 13.55 14.76
CA LEU A 85 7.10 12.48 15.49
C LEU A 85 8.57 12.39 15.07
N ILE A 86 8.85 12.62 13.77
CA ILE A 86 10.20 12.66 13.22
C ILE A 86 10.91 13.92 13.70
N GLU A 87 10.29 15.10 13.66
CA GLU A 87 10.89 16.32 14.21
C GLU A 87 11.18 16.25 15.71
N THR A 88 10.32 15.58 16.49
CA THR A 88 10.53 15.44 17.94
C THR A 88 11.71 14.49 18.23
N VAL A 89 11.81 13.37 17.49
CA VAL A 89 12.93 12.43 17.62
C VAL A 89 14.24 13.04 17.10
N VAL A 90 14.20 13.78 16.00
CA VAL A 90 15.35 14.50 15.43
C VAL A 90 15.83 15.62 16.35
N ASN A 91 14.93 16.38 16.97
CA ASN A 91 15.30 17.41 17.94
C ASN A 91 15.83 16.82 19.26
N ASP A 92 15.31 15.68 19.72
CA ASP A 92 15.81 14.99 20.91
C ASP A 92 17.19 14.38 20.68
N ILE A 93 17.45 13.81 19.49
CA ILE A 93 18.78 13.30 19.10
C ILE A 93 19.77 14.46 18.92
N ALA A 94 19.37 15.54 18.23
CA ALA A 94 20.21 16.72 18.02
C ALA A 94 20.58 17.42 19.35
N ARG A 95 19.64 17.51 20.31
CA ARG A 95 19.94 18.03 21.66
C ARG A 95 20.84 17.12 22.48
N THR A 96 20.72 15.80 22.30
CA THR A 96 21.59 14.82 22.96
C THR A 96 23.01 14.85 22.41
N LEU A 97 23.20 15.25 21.15
CA LEU A 97 24.52 15.44 20.52
C LEU A 97 25.13 16.84 20.77
N ALA A 98 24.31 17.88 20.94
CA ALA A 98 24.76 19.27 20.98
C ALA A 98 25.07 19.84 22.39
N GLY A 99 24.86 19.09 23.49
CA GLY A 99 25.15 19.62 24.81
C GLY A 99 25.10 18.60 25.94
N ASN A 100 26.26 18.39 26.56
CA ASN A 100 26.61 17.45 27.63
C ASN A 100 26.96 16.04 27.14
N SER A 101 28.26 15.74 27.19
CA SER A 101 28.80 14.38 27.21
C SER A 101 27.93 13.51 28.13
N PRO A 102 27.52 12.30 27.73
CA PRO A 102 26.83 11.40 28.64
C PRO A 102 27.69 11.21 29.88
N ALA A 103 27.17 11.54 31.06
CA ALA A 103 27.69 10.94 32.28
C ALA A 103 27.53 9.42 32.11
N ALA A 104 28.59 8.66 32.41
CA ALA A 104 28.59 7.21 32.28
C ALA A 104 27.30 6.61 32.89
N PRO A 105 26.58 5.71 32.19
CA PRO A 105 25.38 5.10 32.75
C PRO A 105 25.73 4.28 33.99
N ALA A 106 24.84 4.29 34.98
CA ALA A 106 24.96 3.45 36.17
C ALA A 106 24.95 1.97 35.76
N THR A 107 26.00 1.26 36.15
CA THR A 107 26.38 -0.09 35.72
C THR A 107 25.80 -1.16 36.64
N ASP A 108 24.94 -2.07 36.16
CA ASP A 108 24.47 -3.21 36.99
C ASP A 108 24.18 -4.50 36.21
N SER A 109 24.92 -4.83 35.13
CA SER A 109 24.97 -6.23 34.69
C SER A 109 26.29 -6.69 34.06
N PRO A 110 26.83 -7.86 34.44
CA PRO A 110 28.01 -8.47 33.81
C PRO A 110 27.82 -8.81 32.32
N ALA A 111 26.59 -8.97 31.83
CA ALA A 111 26.30 -9.26 30.42
C ALA A 111 26.59 -8.05 29.51
N GLU A 112 26.33 -6.84 30.01
CA GLU A 112 26.67 -5.59 29.32
C GLU A 112 28.19 -5.37 29.26
N TRP A 113 28.95 -5.84 30.26
CA TRP A 113 30.42 -5.87 30.18
C TRP A 113 30.92 -6.80 29.08
N VAL A 114 30.28 -7.94 28.87
CA VAL A 114 30.67 -8.89 27.80
C VAL A 114 30.31 -8.33 26.42
N LEU A 115 29.14 -7.70 26.28
CA LEU A 115 28.74 -6.99 25.05
C LEU A 115 29.62 -5.78 24.75
N LEU A 116 29.96 -4.98 25.77
CA LEU A 116 30.84 -3.82 25.62
C LEU A 116 32.30 -4.22 25.39
N ALA A 117 32.76 -5.33 25.99
CA ALA A 117 34.08 -5.89 25.74
C ALA A 117 34.18 -6.57 24.37
N ALA A 118 33.11 -7.22 23.90
CA ALA A 118 33.03 -7.76 22.54
C ALA A 118 33.03 -6.63 21.50
N ALA A 119 32.22 -5.59 21.71
CA ALA A 119 32.24 -4.38 20.90
C ALA A 119 33.63 -3.73 20.90
N ARG A 120 34.24 -3.50 22.08
CA ARG A 120 35.61 -2.93 22.18
C ARG A 120 36.68 -3.82 21.53
N ARG A 121 36.51 -5.15 21.53
CA ARG A 121 37.45 -6.09 20.87
C ARG A 121 37.31 -6.09 19.35
N GLU A 122 36.09 -5.91 18.83
CA GLU A 122 35.87 -5.69 17.40
C GLU A 122 36.33 -4.29 16.95
N PHE A 123 36.04 -3.23 17.72
CA PHE A 123 36.52 -1.87 17.42
C PHE A 123 38.04 -1.68 17.56
N ALA A 124 38.72 -2.43 18.43
CA ALA A 124 40.18 -2.37 18.54
C ALA A 124 40.91 -3.07 17.38
N THR A 125 40.25 -3.99 16.67
CA THR A 125 40.79 -4.60 15.44
C THR A 125 40.34 -3.86 14.18
N ALA A 126 39.22 -3.13 14.26
CA ALA A 126 38.76 -2.16 13.26
C ALA A 126 39.24 -0.73 13.53
N ALA A 127 40.30 -0.54 14.34
CA ALA A 127 40.98 0.74 14.48
C ALA A 127 41.73 1.09 13.18
N VAL A 128 40.95 1.40 12.14
CA VAL A 128 41.39 2.07 10.94
C VAL A 128 41.84 3.44 11.42
N SER A 129 43.15 3.65 11.47
CA SER A 129 43.66 5.02 11.52
C SER A 129 43.10 5.71 10.28
N PRO A 130 42.31 6.80 10.40
CA PRO A 130 41.84 7.51 9.23
C PRO A 130 43.08 7.99 8.47
N SER A 131 43.39 7.34 7.35
CA SER A 131 44.39 7.86 6.43
C SER A 131 43.76 9.10 5.80
N LEU A 132 44.29 10.27 6.18
CA LEU A 132 44.04 11.54 5.51
C LEU A 132 44.64 11.48 4.10
N SER A 133 43.99 10.75 3.20
CA SER A 133 44.32 10.71 1.79
C SER A 133 43.28 11.54 1.04
N GLY A 134 43.56 12.84 0.92
CA GLY A 134 42.97 13.76 -0.06
C GLY A 134 41.47 14.02 0.03
N THR A 135 41.09 15.28 0.19
CA THR A 135 39.76 15.82 -0.11
C THR A 135 39.42 15.57 -1.59
N GLY A 136 38.90 14.39 -1.88
CA GLY A 136 38.36 14.05 -3.18
C GLY A 136 36.87 14.25 -3.15
N GLY A 137 36.36 15.26 -3.86
CA GLY A 137 34.92 15.49 -3.94
C GLY A 137 34.20 14.43 -4.77
N ILE A 138 32.88 14.39 -4.64
CA ILE A 138 32.00 13.71 -5.59
C ILE A 138 31.74 14.66 -6.76
N THR A 139 31.84 14.14 -7.99
CA THR A 139 31.38 14.85 -9.19
C THR A 139 30.26 14.06 -9.81
N ALA A 140 29.19 14.71 -10.25
CA ALA A 140 28.06 14.07 -10.90
C ALA A 140 27.66 14.78 -12.18
N VAL A 141 27.46 14.01 -13.26
CA VAL A 141 26.92 14.50 -14.53
C VAL A 141 25.75 13.59 -14.92
N PRO A 142 24.52 13.95 -14.53
CA PRO A 142 23.35 13.14 -14.84
C PRO A 142 23.17 12.97 -16.34
N SER A 143 22.78 11.77 -16.75
CA SER A 143 22.36 11.48 -18.11
C SER A 143 20.97 10.88 -18.10
N VAL A 144 20.13 11.31 -19.03
CA VAL A 144 18.75 10.86 -19.17
C VAL A 144 18.52 10.48 -20.63
N GLY A 145 17.92 9.32 -20.85
CA GLY A 145 17.55 8.80 -22.16
C GLY A 145 16.18 8.14 -22.12
N ILE A 146 15.71 7.73 -23.29
CA ILE A 146 14.46 6.99 -23.45
C ILE A 146 14.68 5.80 -24.39
N THR A 147 14.22 4.63 -23.98
CA THR A 147 14.26 3.39 -24.78
C THR A 147 12.92 2.70 -24.64
N ASP A 148 12.27 2.36 -25.75
CA ASP A 148 10.96 1.71 -25.78
C ASP A 148 9.90 2.41 -24.91
N GLY A 149 9.90 3.75 -24.94
CA GLY A 149 9.00 4.57 -24.13
C GLY A 149 9.33 4.64 -22.63
N ILE A 150 10.43 4.04 -22.17
CA ILE A 150 10.88 4.09 -20.78
C ILE A 150 11.98 5.13 -20.62
N ILE A 151 11.72 6.17 -19.84
CA ILE A 151 12.74 7.13 -19.44
C ILE A 151 13.65 6.46 -18.40
N HIS A 152 14.94 6.53 -18.63
CA HIS A 152 15.97 5.93 -17.78
C HIS A 152 17.23 6.80 -17.80
N GLY A 153 18.14 6.54 -16.87
CA GLY A 153 19.36 7.31 -16.79
C GLY A 153 20.29 6.87 -15.67
N THR A 154 21.29 7.69 -15.41
CA THR A 154 22.19 7.56 -14.26
C THR A 154 22.53 8.95 -13.73
N THR A 155 22.78 9.05 -12.43
CA THR A 155 23.36 10.27 -11.83
C THR A 155 24.77 10.57 -12.35
N GLY A 156 25.47 9.57 -12.91
CA GLY A 156 26.83 9.71 -13.44
C GLY A 156 27.85 10.12 -12.39
N ALA A 157 27.58 9.81 -11.12
CA ALA A 157 28.43 10.26 -10.02
C ALA A 157 29.69 9.40 -9.86
N THR A 158 30.81 10.04 -9.57
CA THR A 158 32.10 9.40 -9.31
C THR A 158 32.76 10.00 -8.07
N SER A 159 33.28 9.14 -7.19
CA SER A 159 34.13 9.56 -6.07
C SER A 159 35.56 9.78 -6.57
N THR A 160 36.12 10.96 -6.31
CA THR A 160 37.55 11.23 -6.57
C THR A 160 38.45 10.45 -5.59
N GLY A 161 37.94 10.13 -4.40
CA GLY A 161 38.61 9.28 -3.41
C GLY A 161 38.56 7.78 -3.73
N GLY A 162 37.79 7.37 -4.74
CA GLY A 162 37.61 5.96 -5.13
C GLY A 162 36.77 5.15 -4.15
N LEU A 163 36.02 5.82 -3.26
CA LEU A 163 35.13 5.15 -2.31
C LEU A 163 33.83 4.69 -3.02
N PRO A 164 33.20 3.60 -2.56
CA PRO A 164 31.88 3.20 -3.02
C PRO A 164 30.85 4.31 -2.79
N LEU A 165 29.89 4.44 -3.68
CA LEU A 165 28.82 5.43 -3.58
C LEU A 165 27.48 4.77 -3.25
N THR A 166 26.64 5.50 -2.53
CA THR A 166 25.24 5.17 -2.28
C THR A 166 24.35 6.29 -2.78
N TYR A 167 23.17 5.92 -3.27
CA TYR A 167 22.26 6.84 -3.95
C TYR A 167 20.89 6.80 -3.28
N THR A 168 20.38 7.97 -2.88
CA THR A 168 19.08 8.10 -2.21
C THR A 168 18.28 9.24 -2.82
N VAL A 169 17.03 9.00 -3.22
CA VAL A 169 16.13 10.08 -3.65
C VAL A 169 15.73 10.89 -2.40
N ILE A 170 15.99 12.20 -2.41
CA ILE A 170 15.70 13.12 -1.30
C ILE A 170 14.73 14.24 -1.67
N GLY A 171 14.51 14.46 -2.97
CA GLY A 171 13.51 15.39 -3.49
C GLY A 171 12.56 14.67 -4.42
N ASP A 172 11.27 14.67 -4.06
CA ASP A 172 10.22 14.07 -4.88
C ASP A 172 10.15 14.73 -6.27
N PRO A 173 9.78 13.97 -7.32
CA PRO A 173 9.56 14.53 -8.65
C PRO A 173 8.58 15.72 -8.64
N SER A 174 8.98 16.82 -9.28
CA SER A 174 8.32 18.12 -9.15
C SER A 174 6.86 18.19 -9.63
N ALA A 175 6.38 17.21 -10.40
CA ALA A 175 5.02 17.13 -10.89
C ALA A 175 4.25 15.88 -10.40
N GLY A 176 4.84 15.08 -9.51
CA GLY A 176 4.23 13.85 -8.99
C GLY A 176 4.57 12.58 -9.77
N GLY A 177 5.59 12.63 -10.62
CA GLY A 177 6.21 11.47 -11.24
C GLY A 177 6.76 10.46 -10.22
N LYS A 178 7.21 9.30 -10.70
CA LYS A 178 7.81 8.25 -9.87
C LYS A 178 9.21 7.93 -10.39
N VAL A 179 10.16 7.82 -9.46
CA VAL A 179 11.54 7.42 -9.76
C VAL A 179 11.83 6.09 -9.06
N ARG A 180 12.44 5.18 -9.80
CA ARG A 180 13.01 3.94 -9.27
C ARG A 180 14.52 4.03 -9.48
N LEU A 181 15.23 4.34 -8.39
CA LEU A 181 16.68 4.50 -8.35
C LEU A 181 17.32 3.24 -7.77
N ASP A 182 18.33 2.70 -8.45
CA ASP A 182 19.21 1.69 -7.88
C ASP A 182 20.18 2.38 -6.91
N SER A 183 20.09 2.00 -5.64
CA SER A 183 20.87 2.61 -4.57
C SER A 183 22.36 2.29 -4.61
N ALA A 184 22.77 1.31 -5.42
CA ALA A 184 24.16 0.83 -5.51
C ALA A 184 24.94 1.46 -6.66
N ASP A 185 24.29 1.75 -7.79
CA ASP A 185 24.98 2.29 -8.99
C ASP A 185 24.40 3.62 -9.52
N GLY A 186 23.31 4.11 -8.93
CA GLY A 186 22.71 5.38 -9.28
C GLY A 186 22.01 5.38 -10.65
N THR A 187 21.81 4.21 -11.25
CA THR A 187 20.93 4.05 -12.41
C THR A 187 19.48 4.19 -11.99
N PHE A 188 18.61 4.69 -12.88
CA PHE A 188 17.20 4.84 -12.57
C PHE A 188 16.30 4.63 -13.77
N THR A 189 15.05 4.29 -13.49
CA THR A 189 13.91 4.45 -14.40
C THR A 189 12.97 5.51 -13.85
N PHE A 190 12.30 6.23 -14.74
CA PHE A 190 11.47 7.37 -14.41
C PHE A 190 10.12 7.31 -15.13
N LEU A 191 9.05 7.48 -14.36
CA LEU A 191 7.70 7.65 -14.85
C LEU A 191 7.31 9.12 -14.64
N PRO A 192 7.39 9.98 -15.68
CA PRO A 192 6.89 11.34 -15.59
C PRO A 192 5.40 11.35 -15.25
N TYR A 193 4.93 12.45 -14.67
CA TYR A 193 3.49 12.63 -14.49
C TYR A 193 2.78 12.85 -15.83
N ALA A 194 1.57 12.31 -16.00
CA ALA A 194 0.86 12.33 -17.29
C ALA A 194 0.69 13.73 -17.89
N THR A 195 0.48 14.76 -17.08
CA THR A 195 0.35 16.14 -17.59
C THR A 195 1.67 16.69 -18.13
N VAL A 196 2.81 16.22 -17.62
CA VAL A 196 4.13 16.55 -18.16
C VAL A 196 4.32 15.87 -19.51
N VAL A 197 3.90 14.61 -19.65
CA VAL A 197 3.91 13.90 -20.94
C VAL A 197 3.00 14.58 -21.96
N ASP A 198 1.76 14.90 -21.58
CA ASP A 198 0.77 15.51 -22.46
C ASP A 198 1.18 16.91 -22.96
N SER A 199 1.93 17.66 -22.14
CA SER A 199 2.42 19.00 -22.48
C SER A 199 3.82 19.02 -23.11
N GLY A 200 4.55 17.90 -23.12
CA GLY A 200 5.97 17.87 -23.48
C GLY A 200 6.83 18.71 -22.53
N GLY A 201 6.48 18.71 -21.24
CA GLY A 201 7.11 19.53 -20.21
C GLY A 201 8.39 18.92 -19.63
N THR A 202 8.82 19.51 -18.51
CA THR A 202 10.00 19.07 -17.75
C THR A 202 9.60 18.66 -16.34
N GLU A 203 10.25 17.64 -15.80
CA GLU A 203 10.11 17.23 -14.41
C GLU A 203 11.50 17.03 -13.77
N LYS A 204 11.63 17.37 -12.49
CA LYS A 204 12.90 17.30 -11.78
C LYS A 204 12.76 16.50 -10.49
N PHE A 205 13.76 15.69 -10.17
CA PHE A 205 13.93 15.07 -8.85
C PHE A 205 15.36 15.23 -8.36
N THR A 206 15.57 15.01 -7.06
CA THR A 206 16.88 15.24 -6.42
C THR A 206 17.39 13.97 -5.75
N VAL A 207 18.65 13.63 -6.01
CA VAL A 207 19.34 12.46 -5.47
C VAL A 207 20.50 12.91 -4.59
N LEU A 208 20.56 12.40 -3.37
CA LEU A 208 21.75 12.45 -2.54
C LEU A 208 22.69 11.32 -2.95
N VAL A 209 23.92 11.66 -3.29
CA VAL A 209 25.01 10.72 -3.53
C VAL A 209 25.99 10.83 -2.37
N ALA A 210 26.27 9.74 -1.67
CA ALA A 210 27.17 9.75 -0.52
C ALA A 210 28.22 8.64 -0.65
N GLU A 211 29.47 8.96 -0.29
CA GLU A 211 30.52 7.96 -0.14
C GLU A 211 30.20 7.02 1.02
N THR A 212 30.59 5.75 0.88
CA THR A 212 30.52 4.77 1.96
C THR A 212 31.92 4.51 2.47
N THR A 213 32.19 4.92 3.71
CA THR A 213 33.48 4.69 4.35
C THR A 213 33.54 3.33 5.05
N ALA A 214 34.74 2.94 5.48
CA ALA A 214 34.92 1.77 6.35
C ALA A 214 34.20 1.95 7.72
N PHE A 215 34.05 3.20 8.18
CA PHE A 215 33.32 3.50 9.41
C PHE A 215 31.83 3.23 9.24
N ASP A 216 31.22 3.68 8.14
CA ASP A 216 29.80 3.43 7.85
C ASP A 216 29.52 1.95 7.68
N ALA A 217 30.40 1.25 6.95
CA ALA A 217 30.31 -0.19 6.76
C ALA A 217 30.38 -0.95 8.10
N ALA A 218 31.25 -0.51 9.03
CA ALA A 218 31.35 -1.11 10.36
C ALA A 218 30.09 -0.85 11.21
N LEU A 219 29.53 0.35 11.15
CA LEU A 219 28.28 0.69 11.86
C LEU A 219 27.10 -0.16 11.38
N GLN A 220 27.03 -0.44 10.08
CA GLN A 220 25.98 -1.29 9.50
C GLN A 220 26.02 -2.76 9.97
N GLN A 221 27.16 -3.26 10.44
CA GLN A 221 27.29 -4.63 10.96
C GLN A 221 26.72 -4.80 12.38
N ILE A 222 26.42 -3.70 13.09
CA ILE A 222 25.89 -3.77 14.45
C ILE A 222 24.42 -4.21 14.38
N PRO A 223 24.02 -5.32 15.04
CA PRO A 223 22.63 -5.76 15.03
C PRO A 223 21.67 -4.68 15.53
N ILE A 224 20.50 -4.55 14.89
CA ILE A 224 19.46 -3.55 15.16
C ILE A 224 19.89 -2.12 14.80
N VAL A 225 21.01 -1.60 15.35
CA VAL A 225 21.50 -0.23 15.08
C VAL A 225 21.89 -0.06 13.62
N GLY A 226 22.58 -1.04 13.03
CA GLY A 226 23.04 -1.01 11.65
C GLY A 226 21.92 -0.84 10.63
N SER A 227 20.69 -1.28 10.96
CA SER A 227 19.53 -1.12 10.08
C SER A 227 19.05 0.33 9.93
N PHE A 228 19.40 1.21 10.87
CA PHE A 228 19.04 2.63 10.83
C PHE A 228 20.15 3.52 10.27
N VAL A 229 21.39 3.02 10.20
CA VAL A 229 22.57 3.80 9.81
C VAL A 229 22.38 4.52 8.45
N PRO A 230 21.91 3.87 7.37
CA PRO A 230 21.72 4.56 6.10
C PRO A 230 20.75 5.76 6.20
N GLN A 231 19.63 5.59 6.93
CA GLN A 231 18.63 6.64 7.07
C GLN A 231 19.14 7.83 7.90
N VAL A 232 19.92 7.55 8.95
CA VAL A 232 20.55 8.59 9.76
C VAL A 232 21.62 9.34 8.95
N LEU A 233 22.44 8.63 8.19
CA LEU A 233 23.47 9.25 7.34
C LEU A 233 22.85 10.16 6.29
N VAL A 234 21.74 9.76 5.65
CA VAL A 234 21.01 10.61 4.71
C VAL A 234 20.58 11.94 5.36
N ILE A 235 20.08 11.91 6.61
CA ILE A 235 19.70 13.13 7.34
C ILE A 235 20.94 13.99 7.66
N VAL A 236 22.03 13.36 8.12
CA VAL A 236 23.27 14.06 8.47
C VAL A 236 23.89 14.75 7.25
N HIS A 237 23.95 14.06 6.10
CA HIS A 237 24.49 14.62 4.86
C HIS A 237 23.65 15.76 4.28
N GLN A 238 22.34 15.80 4.57
CA GLN A 238 21.50 16.93 4.18
C GLN A 238 21.74 18.20 5.01
N MET A 239 22.55 18.14 6.08
CA MET A 239 22.92 19.29 6.91
C MET A 239 24.32 19.80 6.53
N PRO A 240 24.45 20.90 5.75
CA PRO A 240 25.71 21.26 5.10
C PRO A 240 26.90 21.37 6.08
N VAL A 241 26.74 22.13 7.17
CA VAL A 241 27.82 22.35 8.17
C VAL A 241 28.19 21.06 8.92
N VAL A 242 27.21 20.18 9.14
CA VAL A 242 27.45 18.92 9.86
C VAL A 242 28.09 17.89 8.93
N SER A 243 27.63 17.83 7.68
CA SER A 243 28.22 16.98 6.64
C SER A 243 29.70 17.33 6.42
N ASP A 244 30.02 18.60 6.18
CA ASP A 244 31.41 19.04 5.95
C ASP A 244 32.33 18.74 7.14
N LEU A 245 31.81 18.88 8.36
CA LEU A 245 32.56 18.59 9.58
C LEU A 245 32.82 17.10 9.76
N LEU A 246 31.86 16.25 9.37
CA LEU A 246 31.92 14.80 9.55
C LEU A 246 32.45 14.06 8.31
N ALA A 247 32.62 14.71 7.16
CA ALA A 247 33.08 14.10 5.93
C ALA A 247 34.37 13.25 6.08
N PRO A 248 35.38 13.63 6.90
CA PRO A 248 36.54 12.77 7.15
C PRO A 248 36.21 11.41 7.81
N LEU A 249 35.04 11.28 8.43
CA LEU A 249 34.58 10.10 9.14
C LEU A 249 33.52 9.31 8.36
N ILE A 250 32.53 10.00 7.78
CA ILE A 250 31.36 9.40 7.13
C ILE A 250 31.36 9.56 5.60
N GLY A 251 32.43 10.12 5.03
CA GLY A 251 32.58 10.33 3.59
C GLY A 251 31.94 11.64 3.11
N GLU A 252 32.28 12.03 1.89
CA GLU A 252 31.67 13.19 1.22
C GLU A 252 30.25 12.86 0.73
N ALA A 253 29.42 13.88 0.55
CA ALA A 253 28.12 13.75 -0.10
C ALA A 253 27.83 14.92 -1.04
N GLU A 254 27.11 14.64 -2.12
CA GLU A 254 26.73 15.61 -3.15
C GLU A 254 25.24 15.48 -3.46
N VAL A 255 24.58 16.63 -3.62
CA VAL A 255 23.17 16.70 -4.00
C VAL A 255 23.07 16.90 -5.51
N VAL A 256 22.51 15.91 -6.19
CA VAL A 256 22.42 15.84 -7.64
C VAL A 256 21.00 16.07 -8.09
N ASP A 257 20.81 17.15 -8.83
CA ASP A 257 19.54 17.48 -9.47
C ASP A 257 19.43 16.79 -10.85
N VAL A 258 18.44 15.92 -11.01
CA VAL A 258 18.16 15.25 -12.28
C VAL A 258 16.98 15.94 -12.95
N ASN A 259 17.24 16.60 -14.07
CA ASN A 259 16.22 17.24 -14.90
C ASN A 259 15.83 16.30 -16.04
N VAL A 260 14.55 15.96 -16.12
CA VAL A 260 13.96 15.15 -17.18
C VAL A 260 13.15 16.07 -18.10
N ASP A 261 13.70 16.36 -19.27
CA ASP A 261 12.99 17.11 -20.32
C ASP A 261 12.23 16.12 -21.22
N VAL A 262 10.95 15.90 -20.91
CA VAL A 262 10.12 14.92 -21.62
C VAL A 262 9.89 15.37 -23.06
N GLY A 263 9.70 16.67 -23.30
CA GLY A 263 9.51 17.20 -24.65
C GLY A 263 10.73 17.03 -25.55
N ALA A 264 11.94 17.16 -24.99
CA ALA A 264 13.18 16.90 -25.72
C ALA A 264 13.45 15.40 -25.93
N LEU A 265 13.14 14.56 -24.94
CA LEU A 265 13.35 13.11 -25.01
C LEU A 265 12.33 12.41 -25.93
N ALA A 266 11.07 12.83 -25.85
CA ALA A 266 9.94 12.19 -26.49
C ALA A 266 9.05 13.24 -27.19
N PRO A 267 9.33 13.54 -28.47
CA PRO A 267 8.48 14.42 -29.27
C PRO A 267 7.02 13.95 -29.31
N ALA A 268 6.09 14.88 -29.56
CA ALA A 268 4.67 14.59 -29.60
C ALA A 268 4.34 13.37 -30.49
N GLY A 269 3.54 12.44 -29.97
CA GLY A 269 3.20 11.18 -30.64
C GLY A 269 4.16 10.03 -30.34
N THR A 270 5.22 10.24 -29.57
CA THR A 270 6.07 9.17 -29.04
C THR A 270 5.39 8.51 -27.83
N PRO A 271 5.25 7.17 -27.78
CA PRO A 271 4.77 6.49 -26.58
C PRO A 271 5.75 6.66 -25.43
N VAL A 272 5.26 7.06 -24.25
CA VAL A 272 6.06 7.27 -23.04
C VAL A 272 5.32 6.64 -21.87
N ALA A 273 6.01 5.85 -21.04
CA ALA A 273 5.46 5.37 -19.79
C ALA A 273 5.28 6.52 -18.80
N TYR A 274 4.20 6.51 -18.05
CA TYR A 274 3.87 7.62 -17.14
C TYR A 274 3.09 7.14 -15.92
N THR A 275 3.00 8.01 -14.92
CA THR A 275 2.11 7.85 -13.77
C THR A 275 1.04 8.94 -13.77
N VAL A 276 -0.15 8.64 -13.23
CA VAL A 276 -1.28 9.56 -13.14
C VAL A 276 -2.18 9.21 -11.97
N ASN A 277 -2.83 10.21 -11.40
CA ASN A 277 -3.98 9.97 -10.51
C ASN A 277 -5.28 10.00 -11.33
N VAL A 278 -5.84 8.82 -11.59
CA VAL A 278 -7.16 8.69 -12.21
C VAL A 278 -8.23 9.04 -11.17
N THR A 279 -9.12 9.97 -11.49
CA THR A 279 -10.24 10.31 -10.61
C THR A 279 -11.33 9.24 -10.70
N SER A 280 -11.63 8.61 -9.58
CA SER A 280 -12.70 7.61 -9.47
C SER A 280 -14.09 8.25 -9.31
N PHE A 281 -15.13 7.41 -9.25
CA PHE A 281 -16.55 7.78 -9.20
C PHE A 281 -16.94 8.71 -8.03
N ASP A 282 -16.18 8.68 -6.94
CA ASP A 282 -16.39 9.48 -5.73
C ASP A 282 -15.36 10.61 -5.57
N GLY A 283 -14.58 10.89 -6.61
CA GLY A 283 -13.50 11.87 -6.59
C GLY A 283 -12.19 11.37 -6.00
N THR A 284 -12.13 10.11 -5.54
CA THR A 284 -10.90 9.51 -5.01
C THR A 284 -9.83 9.43 -6.11
N PRO A 285 -8.60 9.95 -5.88
CA PRO A 285 -7.50 9.75 -6.81
C PRO A 285 -6.93 8.33 -6.68
N ILE A 286 -6.83 7.62 -7.80
CA ILE A 286 -6.22 6.29 -7.90
C ILE A 286 -4.91 6.42 -8.67
N SER A 287 -3.79 6.14 -8.01
CA SER A 287 -2.46 6.19 -8.61
C SER A 287 -2.27 5.03 -9.56
N MET A 288 -2.16 5.34 -10.85
CA MET A 288 -2.05 4.40 -11.95
C MET A 288 -0.78 4.68 -12.74
N ASN A 289 -0.02 3.62 -13.04
CA ASN A 289 1.09 3.67 -13.98
C ASN A 289 0.63 3.06 -15.31
N TRP A 290 1.06 3.66 -16.41
CA TRP A 290 0.83 3.15 -17.77
C TRP A 290 2.18 2.95 -18.45
N PHE A 291 2.34 1.82 -19.12
CA PHE A 291 3.54 1.47 -19.87
C PHE A 291 3.17 1.07 -21.30
N PRO A 292 3.83 1.64 -22.32
CA PRO A 292 3.61 1.24 -23.70
C PRO A 292 4.18 -0.16 -23.96
N ALA A 293 3.58 -0.88 -24.91
CA ALA A 293 4.18 -2.09 -25.49
C ALA A 293 5.61 -1.80 -25.98
N SER A 294 6.50 -2.79 -25.85
CA SER A 294 7.88 -2.65 -26.31
C SER A 294 7.91 -2.51 -27.83
N GLY A 295 8.69 -1.56 -28.34
CA GLY A 295 8.77 -1.25 -29.77
C GLY A 295 7.56 -0.54 -30.38
N LEU A 296 6.54 -0.15 -29.60
CA LEU A 296 5.36 0.56 -30.11
C LEU A 296 5.74 1.92 -30.72
N GLN A 297 5.29 2.18 -31.95
CA GLN A 297 5.62 3.41 -32.68
C GLN A 297 4.48 4.42 -32.70
N ALA A 298 4.81 5.65 -33.11
CA ALA A 298 3.82 6.71 -33.29
C ALA A 298 2.72 6.29 -34.28
N GLY A 299 1.46 6.39 -33.87
CA GLY A 299 0.30 6.02 -34.68
C GLY A 299 -0.07 4.54 -34.63
N GLU A 300 0.69 3.71 -33.91
CA GLU A 300 0.32 2.33 -33.61
C GLU A 300 -0.52 2.24 -32.33
N GLU A 301 -1.26 1.16 -32.19
CA GLU A 301 -2.07 0.84 -31.01
C GLU A 301 -1.76 -0.57 -30.54
N ALA A 302 -1.87 -0.80 -29.23
CA ALA A 302 -1.67 -2.11 -28.62
C ALA A 302 -2.80 -2.47 -27.63
N PRO A 303 -3.15 -3.75 -27.50
CA PRO A 303 -4.06 -4.22 -26.45
C PRO A 303 -3.44 -3.98 -25.06
N THR A 304 -4.27 -3.83 -24.03
CA THR A 304 -3.82 -3.43 -22.70
C THR A 304 -4.01 -4.53 -21.66
N ILE A 305 -3.00 -4.79 -20.85
CA ILE A 305 -3.07 -5.69 -19.69
C ILE A 305 -3.11 -4.87 -18.40
N PHE A 306 -4.16 -5.04 -17.61
CA PHE A 306 -4.26 -4.52 -16.26
C PHE A 306 -3.66 -5.54 -15.29
N SER A 307 -2.51 -5.21 -14.69
CA SER A 307 -1.82 -6.04 -13.71
C SER A 307 -2.03 -5.50 -12.29
N GLY A 308 -2.87 -6.20 -11.52
CA GLY A 308 -3.21 -5.81 -10.15
C GLY A 308 -2.17 -6.24 -9.13
N ALA A 309 -1.86 -5.35 -8.19
CA ALA A 309 -0.94 -5.62 -7.07
C ALA A 309 -1.58 -6.50 -5.98
N GLY A 310 -0.74 -7.18 -5.21
CA GLY A 310 -1.18 -7.87 -3.99
C GLY A 310 -1.59 -6.88 -2.89
N LEU A 311 -2.33 -7.36 -1.88
CA LEU A 311 -2.68 -6.55 -0.72
C LEU A 311 -1.40 -6.01 -0.07
N SER A 312 -1.40 -4.76 0.38
CA SER A 312 -0.25 -4.02 0.94
C SER A 312 0.89 -3.74 -0.04
N SER A 313 0.76 -4.15 -1.31
CA SER A 313 1.79 -3.93 -2.34
C SER A 313 1.41 -2.76 -3.24
N ALA A 314 2.41 -1.98 -3.66
CA ALA A 314 2.22 -0.94 -4.65
C ALA A 314 2.06 -1.57 -6.04
N GLY A 315 1.41 -0.83 -6.94
CA GLY A 315 1.46 -1.09 -8.37
C GLY A 315 2.90 -1.02 -8.86
N ASP A 316 3.28 -1.98 -9.70
CA ASP A 316 4.66 -2.10 -10.18
C ASP A 316 5.10 -0.86 -10.95
N THR A 317 6.27 -0.32 -10.61
CA THR A 317 6.88 0.82 -11.28
C THR A 317 8.09 0.41 -12.12
N ASP A 318 8.51 -0.85 -12.03
CA ASP A 318 9.64 -1.39 -12.76
C ASP A 318 9.15 -1.95 -14.12
N PRO A 319 9.52 -1.31 -15.23
CA PRO A 319 9.04 -1.67 -16.56
C PRO A 319 9.64 -2.97 -17.12
N TYR A 320 10.56 -3.60 -16.38
CA TYR A 320 11.31 -4.78 -16.80
C TYR A 320 10.97 -6.02 -15.97
N THR A 321 9.96 -5.97 -15.10
CA THR A 321 9.61 -7.12 -14.26
C THR A 321 9.13 -8.31 -15.10
N GLY A 322 9.76 -9.46 -14.83
CA GLY A 322 9.45 -10.72 -15.47
C GLY A 322 8.30 -11.48 -14.79
N GLY A 323 7.94 -12.62 -15.35
CA GLY A 323 7.00 -13.56 -14.75
C GLY A 323 5.53 -13.34 -15.14
N PRO A 324 4.61 -14.10 -14.55
CA PRO A 324 3.23 -14.23 -15.04
C PRO A 324 2.37 -12.96 -14.89
N THR A 325 2.82 -11.99 -14.09
CA THR A 325 2.14 -10.69 -13.88
C THR A 325 3.06 -9.50 -14.12
N GLY A 326 4.29 -9.75 -14.61
CA GLY A 326 5.34 -8.74 -14.71
C GLY A 326 5.14 -7.79 -15.88
N VAL A 327 5.44 -6.51 -15.67
CA VAL A 327 5.28 -5.44 -16.67
C VAL A 327 6.11 -5.73 -17.91
N GLY A 328 7.40 -6.06 -17.74
CA GLY A 328 8.31 -6.37 -18.86
C GLY A 328 7.80 -7.55 -19.69
N THR A 329 7.27 -8.58 -19.03
CA THR A 329 6.74 -9.77 -19.74
C THR A 329 5.66 -9.41 -20.73
N PHE A 330 4.70 -8.56 -20.35
CA PHE A 330 3.61 -8.18 -21.25
C PHE A 330 4.04 -7.16 -22.30
N ARG A 331 4.89 -6.18 -21.91
CA ARG A 331 5.44 -5.21 -22.86
C ARG A 331 6.21 -5.87 -23.98
N ASP A 332 7.07 -6.83 -23.66
CA ASP A 332 7.87 -7.59 -24.63
C ASP A 332 7.01 -8.50 -25.53
N ASN A 333 5.76 -8.76 -25.14
CA ASN A 333 4.79 -9.53 -25.91
C ASN A 333 3.74 -8.65 -26.61
N GLY A 334 4.00 -7.35 -26.77
CA GLY A 334 3.18 -6.45 -27.58
C GLY A 334 1.94 -5.89 -26.88
N TYR A 335 1.91 -5.88 -25.54
CA TYR A 335 0.82 -5.30 -24.76
C TYR A 335 1.24 -4.02 -24.07
N ASN A 336 0.37 -3.02 -24.08
CA ASN A 336 0.43 -1.96 -23.09
C ASN A 336 0.14 -2.57 -21.71
N VAL A 337 0.70 -2.00 -20.65
CA VAL A 337 0.49 -2.49 -19.29
C VAL A 337 0.05 -1.36 -18.38
N VAL A 338 -0.95 -1.64 -17.57
CA VAL A 338 -1.44 -0.77 -16.51
C VAL A 338 -1.22 -1.45 -15.18
N THR A 339 -0.65 -0.73 -14.23
CA THR A 339 -0.55 -1.13 -12.83
C THR A 339 -1.10 -0.02 -11.97
N TRP A 340 -1.56 -0.31 -10.76
CA TRP A 340 -2.09 0.73 -9.89
C TRP A 340 -1.92 0.38 -8.42
N ASP A 341 -1.93 1.42 -7.60
CA ASP A 341 -2.08 1.29 -6.16
C ASP A 341 -3.58 1.17 -5.85
N SER A 342 -4.00 0.13 -5.13
CA SER A 342 -5.41 -0.02 -4.72
C SER A 342 -5.87 1.15 -3.85
N ARG A 343 -7.18 1.41 -3.85
CA ARG A 343 -7.81 2.42 -3.00
C ARG A 343 -7.35 2.29 -1.55
N GLY A 344 -6.93 3.41 -0.97
CA GLY A 344 -6.44 3.49 0.40
C GLY A 344 -5.05 2.89 0.60
N GLU A 345 -4.34 2.50 -0.46
CA GLU A 345 -2.97 1.98 -0.38
C GLU A 345 -1.99 2.92 -1.10
N HIS A 346 -0.75 3.00 -0.59
CA HIS A 346 0.37 3.72 -1.22
C HIS A 346 0.01 5.14 -1.69
N ALA A 347 0.10 5.44 -2.99
CA ALA A 347 -0.17 6.77 -3.52
C ALA A 347 -1.65 7.01 -3.85
N SER A 348 -2.52 6.00 -3.70
CA SER A 348 -3.97 6.11 -3.91
C SER A 348 -4.68 6.65 -2.67
N GLY A 349 -5.69 7.49 -2.89
CA GLY A 349 -6.53 8.03 -1.83
C GLY A 349 -7.66 7.08 -1.41
N GLY A 350 -8.57 7.59 -0.58
CA GLY A 350 -9.78 6.88 -0.18
C GLY A 350 -9.57 5.88 0.96
N LEU A 351 -10.55 4.98 1.13
CA LEU A 351 -10.56 3.94 2.17
C LEU A 351 -10.61 2.56 1.51
N LEU A 352 -9.69 1.68 1.87
CA LEU A 352 -9.67 0.28 1.42
C LEU A 352 -10.92 -0.48 1.92
N GLN A 353 -11.62 -1.15 0.99
CA GLN A 353 -12.86 -1.91 1.17
C GLN A 353 -12.75 -3.39 0.74
N LEU A 354 -11.54 -3.85 0.42
CA LEU A 354 -11.20 -5.25 0.10
C LEU A 354 -11.91 -5.76 -1.18
N ASP A 355 -11.56 -5.20 -2.33
CA ASP A 355 -12.17 -5.54 -3.62
C ASP A 355 -13.70 -5.40 -3.61
N ASN A 356 -14.23 -4.34 -2.99
CA ASN A 356 -15.67 -4.15 -2.95
C ASN A 356 -16.17 -3.68 -4.32
N PRO A 357 -17.22 -4.29 -4.90
CA PRO A 357 -17.75 -3.91 -6.20
C PRO A 357 -18.26 -2.47 -6.28
N PHE A 358 -18.67 -1.89 -5.16
CA PHE A 358 -19.15 -0.51 -5.10
C PHE A 358 -18.03 0.52 -4.89
N PHE A 359 -16.79 0.06 -4.65
CA PHE A 359 -15.61 0.91 -4.44
C PHE A 359 -14.49 0.52 -5.41
N GLU A 360 -13.62 -0.44 -5.07
CA GLU A 360 -12.50 -0.84 -5.93
C GLU A 360 -12.96 -1.35 -7.31
N GLY A 361 -14.13 -1.99 -7.41
CA GLY A 361 -14.71 -2.35 -8.71
C GLY A 361 -15.02 -1.14 -9.58
N ARG A 362 -15.47 -0.03 -8.97
CA ARG A 362 -15.74 1.24 -9.67
C ARG A 362 -14.45 2.02 -9.96
N ASP A 363 -13.41 1.86 -9.14
CA ASP A 363 -12.07 2.37 -9.42
C ASP A 363 -11.50 1.74 -10.68
N ALA A 364 -11.64 0.41 -10.83
CA ALA A 364 -11.24 -0.31 -12.03
C ALA A 364 -11.99 0.22 -13.27
N SER A 365 -13.32 0.37 -13.22
CA SER A 365 -14.08 0.98 -14.33
C SER A 365 -13.61 2.39 -14.69
N ALA A 366 -13.25 3.22 -13.71
CA ALA A 366 -12.74 4.57 -13.97
C ALA A 366 -11.36 4.55 -14.65
N MET A 367 -10.49 3.61 -14.27
CA MET A 367 -9.21 3.41 -14.97
C MET A 367 -9.40 2.88 -16.38
N ILE A 368 -10.35 1.97 -16.62
CA ILE A 368 -10.72 1.51 -17.97
C ILE A 368 -11.23 2.69 -18.82
N ASP A 369 -12.10 3.54 -18.26
CA ASP A 369 -12.58 4.77 -18.91
C ASP A 369 -11.44 5.73 -19.28
N TYR A 370 -10.45 5.86 -18.40
CA TYR A 370 -9.27 6.68 -18.65
C TYR A 370 -8.44 6.10 -19.79
N VAL A 371 -8.09 4.82 -19.72
CA VAL A 371 -7.25 4.11 -20.71
C VAL A 371 -7.89 4.10 -22.09
N ALA A 372 -9.21 3.94 -22.18
CA ALA A 372 -9.94 3.93 -23.45
C ALA A 372 -9.89 5.28 -24.21
N LYS A 373 -9.44 6.36 -23.55
CA LYS A 373 -9.28 7.70 -24.14
C LYS A 373 -7.82 8.05 -24.41
N ARG A 374 -6.89 7.17 -24.09
CA ARG A 374 -5.46 7.43 -24.27
C ARG A 374 -5.01 7.05 -25.68
N PRO A 375 -4.05 7.79 -26.26
CA PRO A 375 -3.40 7.37 -27.49
C PRO A 375 -2.71 6.02 -27.25
N PHE A 376 -2.46 5.29 -28.35
CA PHE A 376 -1.78 3.99 -28.35
C PHE A 376 -2.56 2.83 -27.72
N THR A 377 -3.77 3.06 -27.21
CA THR A 377 -4.67 2.02 -26.73
C THR A 377 -5.50 1.46 -27.89
N GLN A 378 -5.39 0.17 -28.14
CA GLN A 378 -6.27 -0.51 -29.10
C GLN A 378 -7.68 -0.63 -28.53
N LEU A 379 -8.69 -0.25 -29.33
CA LEU A 379 -10.10 -0.34 -28.96
C LEU A 379 -10.85 -1.40 -29.79
N ASP A 380 -11.78 -2.10 -29.15
CA ASP A 380 -12.77 -2.98 -29.81
C ASP A 380 -14.07 -2.23 -30.14
N GLY A 381 -14.29 -1.08 -29.50
CA GLY A 381 -15.42 -0.20 -29.73
C GLY A 381 -15.21 1.18 -29.09
N ALA A 382 -16.20 2.06 -29.23
CA ALA A 382 -16.11 3.39 -28.63
C ALA A 382 -16.03 3.31 -27.09
N ASN A 383 -14.93 3.79 -26.51
CA ASN A 383 -14.61 3.69 -25.08
C ASN A 383 -14.48 2.25 -24.55
N ASP A 384 -14.15 1.30 -25.43
CA ASP A 384 -14.04 -0.12 -25.13
C ASP A 384 -12.63 -0.61 -25.50
N PRO A 385 -11.65 -0.52 -24.57
CA PRO A 385 -10.29 -0.92 -24.86
C PRO A 385 -10.18 -2.44 -24.93
N ARG A 386 -9.46 -2.95 -25.93
CA ARG A 386 -9.11 -4.37 -26.00
C ARG A 386 -8.20 -4.70 -24.82
N MET A 387 -8.72 -5.38 -23.81
CA MET A 387 -8.05 -5.48 -22.53
C MET A 387 -8.24 -6.82 -21.80
N GLY A 388 -7.20 -7.25 -21.10
CA GLY A 388 -7.25 -8.37 -20.17
C GLY A 388 -6.72 -7.99 -18.78
N MET A 389 -7.06 -8.78 -17.76
CA MET A 389 -6.52 -8.59 -16.41
C MET A 389 -5.67 -9.77 -15.95
N VAL A 390 -4.62 -9.46 -15.20
CA VAL A 390 -3.75 -10.41 -14.51
C VAL A 390 -3.44 -9.89 -13.10
N GLY A 391 -2.92 -10.77 -12.25
CA GLY A 391 -2.64 -10.40 -10.87
C GLY A 391 -2.78 -11.57 -9.91
N GLY A 392 -1.96 -11.51 -8.85
CA GLY A 392 -1.92 -12.49 -7.79
C GLY A 392 -2.68 -12.02 -6.55
N SER A 393 -3.28 -12.95 -5.81
CA SER A 393 -3.88 -12.68 -4.49
C SER A 393 -4.94 -11.57 -4.60
N TYR A 394 -4.65 -10.36 -4.11
CA TYR A 394 -5.55 -9.20 -4.18
C TYR A 394 -5.78 -8.70 -5.60
N GLY A 395 -4.70 -8.55 -6.37
CA GLY A 395 -4.77 -8.32 -7.79
C GLY A 395 -5.45 -9.45 -8.56
N GLY A 396 -5.62 -10.63 -7.96
CA GLY A 396 -6.46 -11.71 -8.48
C GLY A 396 -7.93 -11.57 -8.11
N GLY A 397 -8.24 -11.10 -6.90
CA GLY A 397 -9.60 -10.91 -6.39
C GLY A 397 -10.36 -9.84 -7.17
N ILE A 398 -9.73 -8.70 -7.42
CA ILE A 398 -10.33 -7.57 -8.14
C ILE A 398 -10.73 -7.91 -9.58
N GLN A 399 -10.06 -8.86 -10.23
CA GLN A 399 -10.37 -9.27 -11.60
C GLN A 399 -11.78 -9.84 -11.70
N TRP A 400 -12.16 -10.69 -10.74
CA TRP A 400 -13.49 -11.27 -10.69
C TRP A 400 -14.58 -10.22 -10.48
N VAL A 401 -14.29 -9.24 -9.63
CA VAL A 401 -15.21 -8.14 -9.32
C VAL A 401 -15.40 -7.29 -10.56
N THR A 402 -14.30 -6.85 -11.17
CA THR A 402 -14.30 -5.99 -12.37
C THR A 402 -14.99 -6.69 -13.53
N ALA A 403 -14.63 -7.94 -13.85
CA ALA A 403 -15.25 -8.70 -14.94
C ALA A 403 -16.75 -9.02 -14.71
N ALA A 404 -17.23 -8.92 -13.47
CA ALA A 404 -18.65 -9.09 -13.16
C ALA A 404 -19.46 -7.79 -13.20
N THR A 405 -18.79 -6.64 -13.11
CA THR A 405 -19.42 -5.31 -13.02
C THR A 405 -19.16 -4.42 -14.24
N ASP A 406 -18.15 -4.75 -15.04
CA ASP A 406 -17.77 -4.04 -16.26
C ASP A 406 -17.65 -5.04 -17.42
N ASN A 407 -18.42 -4.80 -18.48
CA ASN A 407 -18.55 -5.72 -19.61
C ASN A 407 -17.41 -5.59 -20.64
N ARG A 408 -16.47 -4.66 -20.44
CA ARG A 408 -15.34 -4.39 -21.32
C ARG A 408 -14.11 -5.25 -21.02
N VAL A 409 -14.17 -6.10 -19.99
CA VAL A 409 -13.08 -7.02 -19.66
C VAL A 409 -13.12 -8.23 -20.60
N ASP A 410 -12.16 -8.34 -21.52
CA ASP A 410 -12.14 -9.42 -22.52
C ASP A 410 -11.61 -10.75 -21.98
N ALA A 411 -10.72 -10.72 -20.99
CA ALA A 411 -10.17 -11.92 -20.37
C ALA A 411 -9.61 -11.64 -18.97
N ILE A 412 -9.66 -12.64 -18.10
CA ILE A 412 -9.04 -12.58 -16.77
C ILE A 412 -8.15 -13.80 -16.49
N VAL A 413 -7.05 -13.58 -15.78
CA VAL A 413 -6.15 -14.63 -15.29
C VAL A 413 -5.94 -14.50 -13.75
N PRO A 414 -6.96 -14.84 -12.94
CA PRO A 414 -6.88 -14.70 -11.50
C PRO A 414 -5.91 -15.74 -10.92
N THR A 415 -4.81 -15.26 -10.32
CA THR A 415 -3.76 -16.12 -9.76
C THR A 415 -3.85 -16.11 -8.24
N ILE A 416 -3.91 -17.29 -7.60
CA ILE A 416 -4.00 -17.48 -6.14
C ILE A 416 -5.06 -16.58 -5.44
N SER A 417 -6.11 -16.22 -6.17
CA SER A 417 -7.18 -15.34 -5.69
C SER A 417 -8.14 -16.07 -4.74
N TRP A 418 -9.04 -15.31 -4.12
CA TRP A 418 -10.19 -15.85 -3.39
C TRP A 418 -11.49 -15.64 -4.18
N ASN A 419 -12.52 -16.38 -3.80
CA ASN A 419 -13.89 -16.13 -4.24
C ASN A 419 -14.80 -15.62 -3.10
N SER A 420 -14.41 -15.86 -1.83
CA SER A 420 -15.17 -15.45 -0.65
C SER A 420 -14.25 -15.20 0.54
N LEU A 421 -14.32 -14.00 1.12
CA LEU A 421 -13.55 -13.67 2.33
C LEU A 421 -14.03 -14.45 3.55
N ASN A 422 -15.34 -14.70 3.70
CA ASN A 422 -15.85 -15.56 4.78
C ASN A 422 -15.26 -16.97 4.69
N SER A 423 -15.23 -17.58 3.50
CA SER A 423 -14.63 -18.91 3.34
C SER A 423 -13.11 -18.92 3.53
N SER A 424 -12.44 -17.79 3.26
CA SER A 424 -10.98 -17.67 3.34
C SER A 424 -10.49 -17.41 4.76
N LEU A 425 -11.16 -16.50 5.49
CA LEU A 425 -10.77 -15.98 6.80
C LEU A 425 -11.57 -16.57 7.97
N TYR A 426 -12.77 -17.08 7.70
CA TYR A 426 -13.69 -17.62 8.71
C TYR A 426 -14.25 -19.02 8.34
N PRO A 427 -13.39 -19.99 7.95
CA PRO A 427 -13.89 -21.33 7.60
C PRO A 427 -14.41 -22.06 8.83
N ASN A 428 -15.52 -22.78 8.68
CA ASN A 428 -16.13 -23.62 9.73
C ASN A 428 -16.39 -22.85 11.05
N GLU A 429 -16.80 -21.59 10.94
CA GLU A 429 -17.07 -20.71 12.08
C GLU A 429 -15.85 -20.47 13.00
N ALA A 430 -14.63 -20.70 12.47
CA ALA A 430 -13.37 -20.45 13.16
C ALA A 430 -12.53 -19.40 12.42
N PHE A 431 -12.24 -18.29 13.11
CA PHE A 431 -11.46 -17.21 12.55
C PHE A 431 -9.97 -17.57 12.45
N LYS A 432 -9.38 -17.37 11.27
CA LYS A 432 -7.94 -17.54 11.05
C LYS A 432 -7.15 -16.37 11.62
N THR A 433 -7.08 -16.29 12.95
CA THR A 433 -6.47 -15.17 13.69
C THR A 433 -5.04 -14.86 13.25
N SER A 434 -4.18 -15.87 13.12
CA SER A 434 -2.77 -15.64 12.73
C SER A 434 -2.64 -15.06 11.33
N TYR A 435 -3.42 -15.56 10.38
CA TYR A 435 -3.39 -15.08 9.00
C TYR A 435 -3.97 -13.67 8.88
N ALA A 436 -5.13 -13.41 9.52
CA ALA A 436 -5.74 -12.08 9.54
C ALA A 436 -4.84 -11.04 10.24
N ALA A 437 -4.13 -11.43 11.30
CA ALA A 437 -3.16 -10.56 11.98
C ALA A 437 -1.97 -10.19 11.06
N LEU A 438 -1.47 -11.13 10.25
CA LEU A 438 -0.41 -10.85 9.28
C LEU A 438 -0.89 -9.91 8.16
N LEU A 439 -2.11 -10.11 7.65
CA LEU A 439 -2.69 -9.21 6.64
C LEU A 439 -2.89 -7.79 7.22
N LEU A 440 -3.40 -7.69 8.44
CA LEU A 440 -3.55 -6.39 9.11
C LEU A 440 -2.19 -5.73 9.34
N LEU A 441 -1.22 -6.50 9.82
CA LEU A 441 0.14 -6.00 10.03
C LEU A 441 0.70 -5.45 8.72
N SER A 442 0.58 -6.20 7.62
CA SER A 442 1.07 -5.77 6.30
C SER A 442 0.44 -4.43 5.85
N LEU A 443 -0.89 -4.28 6.00
CA LEU A 443 -1.60 -3.06 5.66
C LEU A 443 -1.16 -1.88 6.55
N VAL A 444 -1.07 -2.09 7.86
CA VAL A 444 -0.60 -1.05 8.80
C VAL A 444 0.84 -0.63 8.49
N THR A 445 1.73 -1.59 8.21
CA THR A 445 3.13 -1.28 7.88
C THR A 445 3.28 -0.61 6.53
N SER A 446 2.38 -0.87 5.57
CA SER A 446 2.33 -0.16 4.29
C SER A 446 1.69 1.23 4.38
N GLY A 447 1.14 1.61 5.54
CA GLY A 447 0.46 2.89 5.72
C GLY A 447 -0.95 2.95 5.11
N ALA A 448 -1.58 1.81 4.84
CA ALA A 448 -2.89 1.75 4.21
C ALA A 448 -3.98 2.39 5.08
N ASN A 449 -4.90 3.11 4.44
CA ASN A 449 -6.07 3.72 5.02
C ASN A 449 -7.27 2.77 4.91
N ILE A 450 -7.52 2.00 5.97
CA ILE A 450 -8.46 0.87 5.97
C ILE A 450 -9.84 1.31 6.46
N ASN A 451 -10.92 0.75 5.89
CA ASN A 451 -12.24 0.91 6.49
C ASN A 451 -12.24 0.43 7.95
N ASN A 452 -12.55 1.34 8.88
CA ASN A 452 -12.48 1.06 10.31
C ASN A 452 -13.37 -0.10 10.79
N GLN A 453 -14.44 -0.44 10.04
CA GLN A 453 -15.28 -1.59 10.36
C GLN A 453 -14.53 -2.94 10.24
N LEU A 454 -13.47 -3.00 9.41
CA LEU A 454 -12.62 -4.18 9.27
C LEU A 454 -11.81 -4.46 10.54
N TYR A 455 -11.40 -3.43 11.30
CA TYR A 455 -10.74 -3.63 12.60
C TYR A 455 -11.64 -4.36 13.58
N GLY A 456 -12.95 -4.04 13.59
CA GLY A 456 -13.92 -4.70 14.46
C GLY A 456 -13.93 -6.22 14.27
N GLY A 457 -13.98 -6.68 13.02
CA GLY A 457 -13.92 -8.10 12.67
C GLY A 457 -12.62 -8.76 13.11
N ILE A 458 -11.49 -8.10 12.89
CA ILE A 458 -10.18 -8.64 13.27
C ILE A 458 -10.05 -8.72 14.79
N PHE A 459 -10.49 -7.71 15.55
CA PHE A 459 -10.43 -7.74 17.01
C PHE A 459 -11.35 -8.80 17.62
N THR A 460 -12.61 -8.90 17.18
CA THR A 460 -13.54 -9.92 17.66
C THR A 460 -13.05 -11.32 17.30
N GLY A 461 -12.63 -11.54 16.05
CA GLY A 461 -12.09 -12.80 15.60
C GLY A 461 -10.81 -13.19 16.32
N ALA A 462 -9.91 -12.24 16.58
CA ALA A 462 -8.67 -12.51 17.32
C ALA A 462 -8.90 -12.85 18.80
N LEU A 463 -9.86 -12.18 19.44
CA LEU A 463 -10.14 -12.35 20.87
C LEU A 463 -11.02 -13.58 21.15
N LEU A 464 -12.03 -13.82 20.31
CA LEU A 464 -13.10 -14.79 20.58
C LEU A 464 -13.10 -15.96 19.59
N GLY A 465 -12.30 -15.91 18.52
CA GLY A 465 -12.29 -16.91 17.46
C GLY A 465 -13.51 -16.89 16.54
N VAL A 466 -14.45 -15.95 16.73
CA VAL A 466 -15.73 -15.86 16.03
C VAL A 466 -15.94 -14.49 15.39
N LEU A 467 -16.71 -14.44 14.30
CA LEU A 467 -17.17 -13.20 13.66
C LEU A 467 -18.67 -13.03 13.85
N THR A 468 -19.12 -11.80 14.16
CA THR A 468 -20.55 -11.49 14.24
C THR A 468 -21.22 -11.54 12.86
N PRO A 469 -22.55 -11.69 12.77
CA PRO A 469 -23.27 -11.64 11.50
C PRO A 469 -22.97 -10.37 10.68
N GLU A 470 -22.82 -9.22 11.33
CA GLU A 470 -22.51 -7.95 10.68
C GLU A 470 -21.09 -7.95 10.09
N GLN A 471 -20.12 -8.53 10.80
CA GLN A 471 -18.74 -8.66 10.32
C GLN A 471 -18.67 -9.63 9.13
N GLN A 472 -19.42 -10.73 9.18
CA GLN A 472 -19.55 -11.65 8.06
C GLN A 472 -20.26 -11.00 6.87
N ALA A 473 -21.26 -10.14 7.11
CA ALA A 473 -21.94 -9.40 6.05
C ALA A 473 -21.00 -8.39 5.38
N LEU A 474 -20.13 -7.71 6.15
CA LEU A 474 -19.09 -6.84 5.60
C LEU A 474 -18.14 -7.63 4.69
N LEU A 475 -17.62 -8.77 5.17
CA LEU A 475 -16.75 -9.64 4.35
C LEU A 475 -17.48 -10.22 3.13
N ALA A 476 -18.79 -10.45 3.21
CA ALA A 476 -19.60 -10.93 2.09
C ALA A 476 -19.88 -9.84 1.04
N SER A 477 -19.89 -8.57 1.46
CA SER A 477 -20.04 -7.42 0.56
C SER A 477 -18.77 -7.13 -0.26
N SER A 478 -17.64 -7.67 0.19
CA SER A 478 -16.31 -7.52 -0.40
C SER A 478 -15.95 -8.72 -1.29
N GLY A 479 -15.17 -8.46 -2.34
CA GLY A 479 -14.75 -9.45 -3.31
C GLY A 479 -15.89 -10.03 -4.16
N PRO A 480 -15.62 -11.12 -4.89
CA PRO A 480 -16.49 -11.55 -5.98
C PRO A 480 -17.64 -12.47 -5.55
N THR A 481 -17.84 -12.74 -4.26
CA THR A 481 -18.74 -13.78 -3.73
C THR A 481 -20.09 -13.84 -4.44
N ALA A 482 -20.83 -12.73 -4.46
CA ALA A 482 -22.17 -12.65 -5.05
C ALA A 482 -22.17 -12.38 -6.57
N LEU A 483 -20.98 -12.28 -7.17
CA LEU A 483 -20.75 -11.77 -8.52
C LEU A 483 -20.17 -12.81 -9.49
N VAL A 484 -19.63 -13.93 -8.98
CA VAL A 484 -19.01 -14.98 -9.84
C VAL A 484 -19.94 -15.43 -10.97
N ASN A 485 -21.25 -15.54 -10.72
CA ASN A 485 -22.24 -15.96 -11.72
C ASN A 485 -22.52 -14.92 -12.81
N LYS A 486 -22.00 -13.68 -12.67
CA LYS A 486 -22.13 -12.60 -13.66
C LYS A 486 -20.90 -12.48 -14.55
N VAL A 487 -19.81 -13.17 -14.23
CA VAL A 487 -18.58 -13.11 -15.03
C VAL A 487 -18.80 -13.86 -16.35
N THR A 488 -18.74 -13.12 -17.46
CA THR A 488 -18.83 -13.67 -18.82
C THR A 488 -17.49 -13.73 -19.53
N ALA A 489 -16.49 -13.01 -19.03
CA ALA A 489 -15.14 -12.99 -19.60
C ALA A 489 -14.50 -14.39 -19.57
N PRO A 490 -13.87 -14.83 -20.68
CA PRO A 490 -12.94 -15.97 -20.68
C PRO A 490 -11.97 -15.90 -19.48
N THR A 491 -11.90 -16.99 -18.72
CA THR A 491 -11.17 -17.01 -17.45
C THR A 491 -10.20 -18.18 -17.37
N LEU A 492 -8.91 -17.88 -17.14
CA LEU A 492 -7.88 -18.86 -16.81
C LEU A 492 -7.52 -18.76 -15.32
N ILE A 493 -7.92 -19.75 -14.52
CA ILE A 493 -7.65 -19.76 -13.09
C ILE A 493 -6.30 -20.43 -12.81
N ILE A 494 -5.41 -19.72 -12.11
CA ILE A 494 -4.14 -20.27 -11.64
C ILE A 494 -4.19 -20.40 -10.11
N GLN A 495 -4.12 -21.64 -9.61
CA GLN A 495 -4.16 -21.95 -8.18
C GLN A 495 -3.12 -23.02 -7.83
N ALA A 496 -2.56 -22.95 -6.62
CA ALA A 496 -1.64 -23.97 -6.12
C ALA A 496 -2.33 -24.89 -5.09
N PRO A 497 -2.08 -26.22 -5.10
CA PRO A 497 -2.61 -27.12 -4.07
C PRO A 497 -2.10 -26.82 -2.65
N SER A 498 -0.95 -26.13 -2.54
CA SER A 498 -0.32 -25.72 -1.28
C SER A 498 -0.80 -24.35 -0.78
N THR A 499 -1.51 -23.57 -1.59
CA THR A 499 -2.13 -22.33 -1.12
C THR A 499 -3.38 -22.68 -0.30
N CYS A 500 -3.23 -22.78 1.02
CA CYS A 500 -4.33 -22.92 1.99
C CYS A 500 -5.27 -21.68 2.07
N CYS A 501 -5.27 -20.83 1.04
CA CYS A 501 -6.10 -19.61 0.97
C CYS A 501 -7.54 -19.90 0.54
N SER A 502 -7.80 -20.93 -0.27
CA SER A 502 -9.16 -21.24 -0.73
C SER A 502 -9.32 -22.73 -1.00
N ARG A 503 -10.28 -23.37 -0.33
CA ARG A 503 -10.61 -24.77 -0.56
C ARG A 503 -11.45 -24.86 -1.83
N CYS A 504 -10.89 -25.40 -2.91
CA CYS A 504 -11.67 -25.83 -4.05
C CYS A 504 -12.47 -27.08 -3.64
N SER A 505 -13.74 -26.91 -3.26
CA SER A 505 -14.62 -28.02 -2.86
C SER A 505 -14.96 -28.90 -4.07
N ARG A 506 -14.16 -29.95 -4.32
CA ARG A 506 -14.62 -31.12 -5.09
C ARG A 506 -15.18 -32.15 -4.11
N ARG A 507 -16.51 -32.37 -4.14
CA ARG A 507 -17.11 -33.63 -3.65
C ARG A 507 -16.67 -34.74 -4.59
N SER A 508 -15.62 -35.48 -4.22
CA SER A 508 -15.31 -36.79 -4.82
C SER A 508 -14.34 -37.56 -3.92
N THR A 509 -14.81 -38.69 -3.41
CA THR A 509 -14.12 -39.59 -2.49
C THR A 509 -13.25 -40.60 -3.27
N THR A 510 -11.96 -40.30 -3.50
CA THR A 510 -10.88 -41.33 -3.62
C THR A 510 -9.49 -40.66 -3.69
N PRO A 511 -8.43 -41.19 -3.02
CA PRO A 511 -7.12 -40.56 -3.02
C PRO A 511 -6.26 -41.10 -4.18
N ARG A 512 -5.53 -40.22 -4.89
CA ARG A 512 -4.29 -40.56 -5.61
C ARG A 512 -3.45 -39.32 -5.94
N PHE A 513 -2.14 -39.52 -5.84
CA PHE A 513 -1.04 -38.56 -5.95
C PHE A 513 -0.88 -37.90 -7.34
N TRP A 514 -0.46 -36.62 -7.30
CA TRP A 514 0.41 -35.87 -8.24
C TRP A 514 0.17 -35.90 -9.76
N THR A 515 -0.30 -34.76 -10.30
CA THR A 515 0.27 -34.01 -11.46
C THR A 515 -0.50 -32.70 -11.66
N PRO A 516 0.14 -31.59 -12.12
CA PRO A 516 -0.52 -30.30 -12.26
C PRO A 516 -1.43 -30.34 -13.50
N THR A 517 -2.74 -30.21 -13.28
CA THR A 517 -3.72 -30.16 -14.36
C THR A 517 -4.14 -28.71 -14.57
N VAL A 518 -3.77 -28.13 -15.70
CA VAL A 518 -4.37 -26.89 -16.24
C VAL A 518 -5.83 -27.21 -16.53
N CYS A 519 -6.77 -26.54 -15.84
CA CYS A 519 -8.18 -26.63 -16.21
C CYS A 519 -8.41 -25.70 -17.40
N ARG A 520 -8.71 -26.28 -18.57
CA ARG A 520 -9.24 -25.58 -19.74
C ARG A 520 -10.68 -25.16 -19.53
#